data_AF-D9PM89-F1
#
_entry.id   AF-D9PM89-F1
#
_cell.length_a   1.000
_cell.length_b   1.000
_cell.length_c   1.000
_cell.angle_alpha   90.00
_cell.angle_beta   90.00
_cell.angle_gamma   90.00
#
_symmetry.space_group_name_H-M   'P 1'
#
loop_
_entity.id
_entity.type
_entity.pdbx_description
1 polymer ?
#
loop_
_entity_poly.entity_id
_entity_poly.type
_entity_poly.pdbx_seq_one_letter_code
_entity_poly.pdbx_strand_id
1 'polypeptide(L)'
;MANTNKKDEIIIFGRKPILEQLNNDISNFEEIIFVHQKITMSQELKEIKFFASEKKIKVSFMEENTVKRLIGDVNHQGVLAKLKKFKYKKYND
;
A
#
# COMPACT_ATOMS: atom_id res chain seq x y z
N MET A 1 16.67 8.67 -22.89
CA MET A 1 15.82 7.47 -22.93
C MET A 1 15.64 6.97 -21.50
N ALA A 2 14.50 7.27 -20.86
CA ALA A 2 14.26 6.87 -19.48
C ALA A 2 13.70 5.44 -19.46
N ASN A 3 14.56 4.46 -19.17
CA ASN A 3 14.15 3.08 -18.91
C ASN A 3 13.58 3.00 -17.48
N THR A 4 12.28 3.21 -17.33
CA THR A 4 11.61 2.97 -16.05
C THR A 4 11.14 1.51 -16.02
N ASN A 5 11.87 0.68 -15.27
CA ASN A 5 11.51 -0.70 -14.97
C ASN A 5 10.20 -0.74 -14.16
N LYS A 6 9.05 -0.71 -14.85
CA LYS A 6 7.69 -0.72 -14.26
C LYS A 6 7.25 -2.10 -13.73
N LYS A 7 8.13 -3.10 -13.74
CA LYS A 7 7.77 -4.54 -13.60
C LYS A 7 7.88 -5.14 -12.19
N ASP A 8 8.28 -4.38 -11.17
CA ASP A 8 8.63 -4.95 -9.87
C ASP A 8 7.91 -4.26 -8.67
N GLU A 9 6.80 -3.57 -8.91
CA GLU A 9 6.04 -2.94 -7.83
C GLU A 9 5.04 -3.95 -7.24
N ILE A 10 5.22 -4.31 -5.96
CA ILE A 10 4.27 -5.15 -5.23
C ILE A 10 3.23 -4.23 -4.61
N ILE A 11 1.97 -4.39 -5.01
CA ILE A 11 0.84 -3.63 -4.49
C ILE A 11 -0.10 -4.59 -3.77
N ILE A 12 -0.47 -4.24 -2.55
CA ILE A 12 -1.49 -4.93 -1.76
C ILE A 12 -2.73 -4.03 -1.61
N PHE A 13 -3.90 -4.66 -1.54
CA PHE A 13 -5.20 -3.99 -1.57
C PHE A 13 -6.06 -4.42 -0.37
N GLY A 14 -6.91 -3.50 0.08
CA GLY A 14 -7.88 -3.80 1.12
C GLY A 14 -7.35 -3.57 2.54
N ARG A 15 -8.26 -3.46 3.49
CA ARG A 15 -7.95 -3.01 4.86
C ARG A 15 -7.24 -4.09 5.67
N LYS A 16 -7.80 -5.29 5.67
CA LYS A 16 -7.26 -6.43 6.45
C LYS A 16 -5.87 -6.85 5.97
N PRO A 17 -5.60 -7.06 4.67
CA PRO A 17 -4.26 -7.45 4.23
C PRO A 17 -3.19 -6.41 4.59
N ILE A 18 -3.53 -5.12 4.51
CA ILE A 18 -2.64 -4.04 4.91
C ILE A 18 -2.40 -4.04 6.42
N LEU A 19 -3.44 -4.21 7.24
CA LEU A 19 -3.30 -4.34 8.70
C LEU A 19 -2.46 -5.55 9.10
N GLU A 20 -2.68 -6.71 8.48
CA GLU A 20 -1.89 -7.92 8.71
C GLU A 20 -0.42 -7.68 8.38
N GLN A 21 -0.11 -7.04 7.26
CA GLN A 21 1.27 -6.73 6.90
C GLN A 21 1.89 -5.68 7.86
N LEU A 22 1.13 -4.67 8.29
CA LEU A 22 1.57 -3.67 9.27
C LEU A 22 1.85 -4.27 10.65
N ASN A 23 1.19 -5.37 11.00
CA ASN A 23 1.38 -6.10 12.26
C ASN A 23 2.56 -7.09 12.19
N ASN A 24 2.81 -7.69 11.01
CA ASN A 24 3.85 -8.72 10.85
C ASN A 24 5.23 -8.17 10.47
N ASP A 25 5.37 -7.49 9.32
CA ASP A 25 6.65 -6.94 8.86
C ASP A 25 6.46 -5.61 8.14
N ILE A 26 6.80 -4.55 8.86
CA ILE A 26 6.62 -3.15 8.46
C ILE A 26 7.72 -2.71 7.50
N SER A 27 8.89 -3.36 7.55
CA SER A 27 10.11 -2.93 6.85
C SER A 27 9.91 -2.80 5.34
N ASN A 28 8.92 -3.52 4.83
CA ASN A 28 8.61 -3.63 3.43
C ASN A 28 7.59 -2.59 2.94
N PHE A 29 7.06 -1.66 3.73
CA PHE A 29 6.20 -0.60 3.19
C PHE A 29 7.02 0.53 2.55
N GLU A 30 6.65 0.94 1.34
CA GLU A 30 7.11 2.18 0.70
C GLU A 30 6.10 3.31 0.89
N GLU A 31 4.82 3.03 0.66
CA GLU A 31 3.76 4.04 0.66
C GLU A 31 2.39 3.41 0.93
N ILE A 32 1.56 4.08 1.72
CA ILE A 32 0.13 3.77 1.89
C ILE A 32 -0.68 4.85 1.20
N ILE A 33 -1.61 4.42 0.35
CA ILE A 33 -2.42 5.30 -0.50
C ILE A 33 -3.87 5.13 -0.07
N PHE A 34 -4.47 6.19 0.45
CA PHE A 34 -5.90 6.23 0.74
C PHE A 34 -6.67 6.64 -0.50
N VAL A 35 -7.64 5.84 -0.90
CA VAL A 35 -8.46 6.14 -2.06
C VAL A 35 -9.58 7.06 -1.62
N HIS A 36 -9.52 8.30 -2.11
CA HIS A 36 -10.44 9.35 -1.76
C HIS A 36 -11.77 9.13 -2.46
N GLN A 37 -12.78 8.78 -1.67
CA GLN A 37 -14.16 9.23 -1.83
C GLN A 37 -14.74 9.41 -0.43
N LYS A 38 -15.87 10.12 -0.34
CA LYS A 38 -16.68 10.54 0.83
C LYS A 38 -17.01 9.44 1.86
N ILE A 39 -16.02 8.68 2.31
CA ILE A 39 -16.14 7.58 3.23
C ILE A 39 -15.74 8.11 4.60
N THR A 40 -16.72 8.12 5.51
CA THR A 40 -16.45 8.18 6.94
C THR A 40 -15.36 7.17 7.24
N MET A 41 -14.17 7.63 7.66
CA MET A 41 -13.05 6.73 7.95
C MET A 41 -13.51 5.63 8.90
N SER A 42 -13.56 4.40 8.41
CA SER A 42 -13.83 3.23 9.25
C SER A 42 -12.73 3.11 10.31
N GLN A 43 -13.02 2.38 11.38
CA GLN A 43 -12.04 2.15 12.44
C GLN A 43 -10.73 1.55 11.90
N GLU A 44 -10.84 0.59 10.97
CA GLU A 44 -9.69 -0.03 10.30
C GLU A 44 -8.85 1.00 9.52
N LEU A 45 -9.49 1.93 8.79
CA LEU A 45 -8.76 2.97 8.07
C LEU A 45 -8.05 3.94 9.02
N LYS A 46 -8.67 4.25 10.17
CA LYS A 46 -8.04 5.07 11.22
C LYS A 46 -6.84 4.37 11.81
N GLU A 47 -6.95 3.08 12.06
CA GLU A 47 -5.88 2.23 12.57
C GLU A 47 -4.71 2.13 11.58
N ILE A 48 -4.99 1.92 10.28
CA ILE A 48 -3.97 1.96 9.22
C ILE A 48 -3.27 3.32 9.20
N LYS A 49 -4.02 4.42 9.28
CA LYS A 49 -3.46 5.78 9.30
C LYS A 49 -2.58 6.01 10.55
N PHE A 50 -3.02 5.52 11.70
CA PHE A 50 -2.26 5.58 12.94
C PHE A 50 -0.93 4.82 12.81
N PHE A 51 -0.96 3.57 12.36
CA PHE A 51 0.26 2.79 12.15
C PHE A 51 1.19 3.40 11.10
N ALA A 52 0.64 3.96 10.01
CA ALA A 52 1.44 4.65 9.01
C ALA A 52 2.20 5.84 9.62
N SER A 53 1.54 6.62 10.48
CA SER A 53 2.14 7.74 11.19
C SER A 53 3.21 7.29 12.18
N GLU A 54 2.87 6.36 13.08
CA GLU A 54 3.78 5.81 14.09
C GLU A 54 5.07 5.26 13.47
N LYS A 55 4.92 4.57 12.33
CA LYS A 55 6.02 3.87 11.65
C LYS A 55 6.67 4.69 10.54
N LYS A 56 6.32 5.98 10.43
CA LYS A 56 6.86 6.94 9.44
C LYS A 56 6.76 6.44 7.99
N ILE A 57 5.68 5.73 7.67
CA ILE A 57 5.38 5.29 6.31
C ILE A 57 4.81 6.48 5.54
N LYS A 58 5.22 6.67 4.30
CA LYS A 58 4.67 7.71 3.43
C LYS A 58 3.17 7.48 3.23
N VAL A 59 2.36 8.51 3.45
CA VAL A 59 0.91 8.48 3.20
C VAL A 59 0.56 9.43 2.08
N SER A 60 -0.23 8.96 1.12
CA SER A 60 -0.80 9.80 0.07
C SER A 60 -2.28 9.50 -0.13
N PHE A 61 -2.94 10.37 -0.90
CA PHE A 61 -4.35 10.28 -1.22
C PHE A 61 -4.51 10.30 -2.74
N MET A 62 -5.42 9.47 -3.24
CA MET A 62 -5.66 9.35 -4.67
C MET A 62 -7.15 9.22 -4.98
N GLU A 63 -7.62 9.92 -6.00
CA GLU A 63 -8.99 9.81 -6.49
C GLU A 63 -9.27 8.41 -7.06
N GLU A 64 -10.48 7.89 -6.81
CA GLU A 64 -10.94 6.58 -7.32
C GLU A 64 -10.70 6.40 -8.83
N ASN A 65 -11.03 7.41 -9.62
CA ASN A 65 -10.87 7.35 -11.08
C ASN A 65 -9.39 7.21 -11.48
N THR A 66 -8.47 7.73 -10.68
CA THR A 66 -7.04 7.57 -10.91
C THR A 66 -6.60 6.17 -10.52
N VAL A 67 -7.05 5.66 -9.37
CA VAL A 67 -6.79 4.28 -8.95
C VAL A 67 -7.26 3.28 -10.00
N LYS A 68 -8.52 3.38 -10.44
CA LYS A 68 -9.11 2.50 -11.45
C LYS A 68 -8.33 2.51 -12.78
N ARG A 69 -7.78 3.66 -13.19
CA ARG A 69 -6.93 3.76 -14.39
C ARG A 69 -5.56 3.11 -14.22
N LEU A 70 -5.00 3.13 -13.01
CA LEU A 70 -3.64 2.63 -12.75
C LEU A 70 -3.60 1.13 -12.53
N ILE A 71 -4.56 0.59 -11.78
CA ILE A 71 -4.53 -0.81 -11.31
C ILE A 71 -5.74 -1.63 -11.74
N GLY A 72 -6.67 -1.02 -12.49
CA GLY A 72 -7.89 -1.67 -12.95
C GLY A 72 -9.00 -1.73 -11.90
N ASP A 73 -9.99 -2.57 -12.15
CA ASP A 73 -11.17 -2.74 -11.29
C ASP A 73 -10.87 -3.76 -10.18
N VAL A 74 -10.31 -3.29 -9.07
CA VAL A 74 -9.95 -4.13 -7.91
C VAL A 74 -10.68 -3.68 -6.66
N ASN A 75 -11.00 -4.61 -5.78
CA ASN A 75 -11.63 -4.30 -4.50
C ASN A 75 -10.59 -3.80 -3.48
N HIS A 76 -10.25 -2.50 -3.55
CA HIS A 76 -9.30 -1.88 -2.64
C HIS A 76 -9.90 -1.40 -1.31
N GLN A 77 -11.23 -1.40 -1.14
CA GLN A 77 -11.91 -1.03 0.12
C GLN A 77 -11.50 0.34 0.69
N GLY A 78 -11.07 1.26 -0.17
CA GLY A 78 -10.60 2.60 0.19
C GLY A 78 -9.10 2.74 0.50
N VAL A 79 -8.28 1.68 0.36
CA VAL A 79 -6.84 1.75 0.68
C VAL A 79 -5.98 0.78 -0.14
N LEU A 80 -4.79 1.23 -0.48
CA LEU A 80 -3.74 0.49 -1.17
C LEU A 80 -2.44 0.64 -0.38
N ALA A 81 -1.52 -0.31 -0.53
CA ALA A 81 -0.14 -0.07 -0.12
C ALA A 81 0.85 -0.60 -1.14
N LYS A 82 1.93 0.15 -1.31
CA LYS A 82 3.09 -0.21 -2.10
C LYS A 82 4.16 -0.79 -1.20
N LEU A 83 4.66 -1.95 -1.57
CA LEU A 83 5.73 -2.63 -0.84
C LEU A 83 7.07 -2.54 -1.59
N LYS A 84 8.16 -2.53 -0.81
CA LYS A 84 9.54 -2.67 -1.27
C LYS A 84 9.70 -4.06 -1.87
N LYS A 85 10.56 -4.15 -2.88
CA LYS A 85 10.99 -5.43 -3.43
C LYS A 85 11.61 -6.31 -2.34
N PHE A 86 11.17 -7.56 -2.28
CA PHE A 86 11.83 -8.58 -1.47
C PHE A 86 13.29 -8.71 -1.90
N LYS A 87 14.22 -8.51 -0.96
CA LYS A 87 15.62 -8.84 -1.17
C LYS A 87 15.77 -10.34 -0.98
N TYR A 88 15.94 -11.07 -2.10
CA TYR A 88 16.35 -12.47 -2.05
C TYR A 88 17.65 -12.57 -1.24
N LYS A 89 17.59 -13.22 -0.08
CA LYS A 89 18.82 -13.66 0.61
C LYS A 89 19.35 -14.85 -0.18
N LYS A 90 20.55 -14.72 -0.73
CA LYS A 90 21.30 -15.89 -1.19
C LYS A 90 21.56 -16.73 0.04
N TYR A 91 20.97 -17.92 0.09
CA TYR A 91 21.47 -18.97 0.96
C TYR A 91 22.77 -19.45 0.31
N ASN A 92 23.90 -19.19 0.97
CA ASN A 92 25.12 -19.93 0.66
C ASN A 92 24.91 -21.33 1.24
N ASP A 93 24.95 -22.33 0.36
CA ASP A 93 25.11 -23.74 0.70
C ASP A 93 26.53 -23.98 1.25
#